data_AF-A0A6C0JYD3-F1
#
_entry.id   AF-A0A6C0JYD3-F1
#
_cell.length_a   1.000
_cell.length_b   1.000
_cell.length_c   1.000
_cell.angle_alpha   90.00
_cell.angle_beta   90.00
_cell.angle_gamma   90.00
#
_symmetry.space_group_name_H-M   'P 1'
#
loop_
_entity.id
_entity.type
_entity.pdbx_description
1 polymer ?
#
loop_
_entity_poly.entity_id
_entity_poly.type
_entity_poly.pdbx_seq_one_letter_code
_entity_poly.pdbx_strand_id
1 'polypeptide(L)'
;MYHYILGLTFLKSLNPYFRKHVLGILNGHELLFINTFFISIIVLLFFIYKFLFDKSFHKTIKNYKKLSAGHYTCIFIIALLTVFSALLLYEFDKSYNTPFLNTVFMKVASVVFLFLVSVFLFKEEYSIKQILGIALTVLGVYLVTSK
;
A
#
# COMPACT_ATOMS: atom_id res chain seq x y z
N MET A 1 -14.19 5.79 13.02
CA MET A 1 -13.47 6.13 11.78
C MET A 1 -12.05 6.63 12.06
N TYR A 2 -11.89 7.70 12.85
CA TYR A 2 -10.57 8.30 13.14
C TYR A 2 -9.55 7.33 13.78
N HIS A 3 -9.97 6.44 14.68
CA HIS A 3 -9.05 5.44 15.27
C HIS A 3 -8.47 4.46 14.24
N TYR A 4 -9.25 4.06 13.23
CA TYR A 4 -8.75 3.21 12.14
C TYR A 4 -7.72 3.95 11.28
N ILE A 5 -7.96 5.23 11.00
CA ILE A 5 -7.04 6.08 10.22
C ILE A 5 -5.73 6.26 10.98
N LEU A 6 -5.79 6.55 12.28
CA LEU A 6 -4.61 6.73 13.13
C LEU A 6 -3.80 5.44 13.24
N GLY A 7 -4.45 4.31 13.54
CA GLY A 7 -3.78 3.02 13.64
C GLY A 7 -3.11 2.61 12.32
N LEU A 8 -3.81 2.76 11.20
CA LEU A 8 -3.28 2.43 9.88
C LEU A 8 -2.09 3.33 9.50
N THR A 9 -2.18 4.63 9.80
CA THR A 9 -1.10 5.58 9.52
C THR A 9 0.14 5.25 10.36
N PHE A 10 -0.05 4.95 11.64
CA PHE A 10 1.02 4.56 12.55
C PHE A 10 1.73 3.28 12.08
N LEU A 11 0.99 2.21 11.82
CA LEU A 11 1.55 0.95 11.33
C LEU A 11 2.30 1.14 10.00
N LYS A 12 1.74 1.93 9.09
CA LYS A 12 2.36 2.21 7.79
C LYS A 12 3.63 3.06 7.92
N SER A 13 3.73 3.92 8.93
CA SER A 13 4.95 4.70 9.21
C SER A 13 6.10 3.89 9.81
N LEU A 14 5.82 2.76 10.48
CA LEU A 14 6.87 1.89 11.02
C LEU A 14 7.59 1.09 9.92
N ASN A 15 6.89 0.76 8.85
CA ASN A 15 7.42 -0.05 7.75
C ASN A 15 8.74 0.48 7.14
N PRO A 16 8.87 1.78 6.74
CA PRO A 16 10.13 2.31 6.22
C PRO A 16 11.27 2.29 7.25
N TYR A 17 10.97 2.42 8.55
CA TYR A 17 11.97 2.35 9.61
C TYR A 17 12.57 0.94 9.70
N PHE A 18 11.73 -0.09 9.82
CA PHE A 18 12.19 -1.48 9.86
C PHE A 18 12.88 -1.88 8.56
N ARG A 19 12.34 -1.45 7.41
CA ARG A 19 12.96 -1.70 6.11
C ARG A 19 14.41 -1.19 6.08
N LYS A 20 14.69 0.02 6.58
CA LYS A 20 16.06 0.58 6.63
C LYS A 20 17.08 -0.35 7.30
N HIS A 21 16.69 -1.05 8.36
CA HIS A 21 17.58 -2.00 9.05
C HIS A 21 17.88 -3.25 8.22
N VAL A 22 16.97 -3.65 7.35
CA VAL A 22 17.11 -4.86 6.52
C VAL A 22 17.76 -4.56 5.17
N LEU A 23 17.59 -3.35 4.63
CA LEU A 23 18.17 -2.91 3.34
C LEU A 23 19.71 -2.98 3.32
N GLY A 24 20.37 -2.88 4.46
CA GLY A 24 21.83 -2.99 4.55
C GLY A 24 22.38 -4.41 4.37
N ILE A 25 21.52 -5.43 4.44
CA ILE A 25 21.92 -6.84 4.46
C ILE A 25 21.35 -7.59 3.26
N LEU A 26 20.09 -7.34 2.89
CA LEU A 26 19.38 -8.08 1.84
C LEU A 26 19.21 -7.26 0.57
N ASN A 27 19.33 -7.92 -0.58
CA ASN A 27 18.96 -7.38 -1.89
C ASN A 27 17.43 -7.31 -2.08
N GLY A 28 16.98 -6.58 -3.11
CA GLY A 28 15.54 -6.30 -3.30
C GLY A 28 14.69 -7.53 -3.54
N HIS A 29 15.20 -8.44 -4.36
CA HIS A 29 14.53 -9.71 -4.64
C HIS A 29 14.49 -10.62 -3.42
N GLU A 30 15.56 -10.66 -2.62
CA GLU A 30 15.65 -11.45 -1.39
C GLU A 30 14.68 -10.93 -0.32
N LEU A 31 14.64 -9.61 -0.13
CA LEU A 31 13.70 -8.97 0.77
C LEU A 31 12.25 -9.24 0.35
N LEU A 32 11.94 -9.10 -0.95
CA LEU A 32 10.60 -9.36 -1.47
C LEU A 32 10.18 -10.80 -1.19
N PHE A 33 11.07 -11.76 -1.45
CA PHE A 33 10.80 -13.17 -1.23
C PHE A 33 10.53 -13.47 0.25
N ILE A 34 11.43 -13.07 1.14
CA ILE A 34 11.29 -13.30 2.59
C ILE A 34 10.04 -12.62 3.14
N ASN A 35 9.78 -11.38 2.74
CA ASN A 35 8.59 -10.64 3.16
C ASN A 35 7.31 -11.34 2.68
N THR A 36 7.24 -11.76 1.42
CA THR A 36 6.08 -12.49 0.88
C THR A 36 5.88 -13.83 1.58
N PHE A 37 6.96 -14.53 1.92
CA PHE A 37 6.92 -15.77 2.68
C PHE A 37 6.29 -15.58 4.07
N PHE A 38 6.75 -14.58 4.84
CA PHE A 38 6.15 -14.28 6.14
C PHE A 38 4.69 -13.85 6.03
N ILE A 39 4.35 -13.01 5.04
CA ILE A 39 2.95 -12.62 4.78
C ILE A 39 2.09 -13.87 4.49
N SER A 40 2.58 -14.79 3.67
CA SER A 40 1.87 -16.03 3.34
C SER A 40 1.58 -16.87 4.58
N ILE A 41 2.56 -17.05 5.48
CA ILE A 41 2.38 -17.75 6.75
C ILE A 41 1.29 -17.08 7.59
N ILE A 42 1.35 -15.75 7.75
CA ILE A 42 0.36 -14.99 8.55
C ILE A 42 -1.05 -15.13 7.96
N VAL A 43 -1.19 -15.00 6.64
CA VAL A 43 -2.48 -15.15 5.95
C VAL A 43 -3.02 -16.57 6.11
N LEU A 44 -2.16 -17.59 6.03
CA LEU A 44 -2.54 -18.98 6.21
C LEU A 44 -3.01 -19.25 7.64
N LEU A 45 -2.30 -18.73 8.66
CA LEU A 45 -2.73 -18.82 10.06
C LEU A 45 -4.09 -18.14 10.28
N PHE A 46 -4.30 -16.96 9.68
CA PHE A 46 -5.59 -16.26 9.75
C PHE A 46 -6.72 -17.08 9.10
N PHE A 47 -6.43 -17.75 7.99
CA PHE A 47 -7.39 -18.65 7.33
C PHE A 47 -7.72 -19.87 8.19
N ILE A 48 -6.72 -20.51 8.81
CA ILE A 48 -6.91 -21.63 9.75
C ILE A 48 -7.76 -21.18 10.94
N TYR A 49 -7.44 -20.03 11.53
CA TYR A 49 -8.23 -19.46 12.63
C TYR A 49 -9.70 -19.29 12.22
N LYS A 50 -9.93 -18.70 11.05
CA LYS A 50 -11.29 -18.51 10.53
C LYS A 50 -12.00 -19.84 10.22
N PHE A 51 -11.27 -20.84 9.76
CA PHE A 51 -11.81 -22.18 9.52
C PHE A 51 -12.26 -22.87 10.82
N LEU A 52 -11.46 -22.77 11.88
CA LEU A 52 -11.71 -23.46 13.14
C LEU A 52 -12.74 -22.75 14.04
N PHE A 53 -12.72 -21.42 14.09
CA PHE A 53 -13.45 -20.65 15.11
C PHE A 53 -14.61 -19.82 14.56
N ASP A 54 -14.73 -19.64 13.24
CA ASP A 54 -15.75 -18.78 12.64
C ASP A 54 -16.71 -19.53 11.70
N LYS A 55 -18.00 -19.55 12.05
CA LYS A 55 -19.07 -20.14 11.22
C LYS A 55 -19.22 -19.42 9.87
N SER A 56 -18.62 -18.24 9.69
CA SER A 56 -18.62 -17.47 8.44
C SER A 56 -17.75 -18.08 7.32
N PHE A 57 -16.98 -19.15 7.60
CA PHE A 57 -16.15 -19.82 6.61
C PHE A 57 -16.95 -20.28 5.38
N HIS A 58 -18.13 -20.83 5.58
CA HIS A 58 -19.03 -21.25 4.51
C HIS A 58 -19.46 -20.08 3.60
N LYS A 59 -19.71 -18.90 4.20
CA LYS A 59 -20.03 -17.67 3.45
C LYS A 59 -18.84 -17.20 2.62
N THR A 60 -17.62 -17.34 3.16
CA THR A 60 -16.37 -17.01 2.47
C THR A 60 -16.17 -17.88 1.23
N ILE A 61 -16.33 -19.21 1.35
CA ILE A 61 -16.28 -20.14 0.21
C ILE A 61 -17.35 -19.81 -0.83
N LYS A 62 -18.59 -19.53 -0.39
CA LYS A 62 -19.68 -19.17 -1.30
C LYS A 62 -19.37 -17.91 -2.10
N ASN A 63 -18.67 -16.94 -1.51
CA ASN A 63 -18.23 -15.73 -2.20
C ASN A 63 -17.12 -16.01 -3.21
N TYR A 64 -16.15 -16.88 -2.89
CA TYR A 64 -15.13 -17.27 -3.85
C TYR A 64 -15.72 -17.97 -5.08
N LYS A 65 -16.74 -18.82 -4.89
CA LYS A 65 -17.45 -19.46 -6.01
C LYS A 65 -18.21 -18.48 -6.91
N LYS A 66 -18.50 -17.27 -6.44
CA LYS A 66 -19.19 -16.23 -7.22
C LYS A 66 -18.23 -15.36 -8.05
N LEU A 67 -16.92 -15.55 -7.92
CA LEU A 67 -15.96 -14.77 -8.68
C LEU A 67 -15.99 -15.17 -10.16
N SER A 68 -16.19 -14.19 -11.04
CA SER A 68 -16.06 -14.37 -12.48
C SER A 68 -14.60 -14.34 -12.90
N ALA A 69 -14.30 -14.81 -14.12
CA ALA A 69 -12.97 -14.74 -14.72
C ALA A 69 -12.39 -13.31 -14.70
N GLY A 70 -13.22 -12.29 -14.94
CA GLY A 70 -12.79 -10.89 -14.85
C GLY A 70 -12.26 -10.48 -13.48
N HIS A 71 -12.88 -10.96 -12.39
CA HIS A 71 -12.38 -10.70 -11.04
C HIS A 71 -11.02 -11.35 -10.78
N TYR A 72 -10.79 -12.57 -11.28
CA TYR A 72 -9.49 -13.23 -11.19
C TYR A 72 -8.40 -12.46 -11.94
N THR A 73 -8.71 -11.93 -13.12
CA THR A 73 -7.80 -11.07 -13.88
C THR A 73 -7.45 -9.80 -13.10
N CYS A 74 -8.43 -9.14 -12.49
CA CYS A 74 -8.16 -7.96 -11.65
C CYS A 74 -7.26 -8.30 -10.45
N ILE A 75 -7.53 -9.40 -9.74
CA ILE A 75 -6.71 -9.85 -8.61
C ILE A 75 -5.27 -10.13 -9.08
N PHE A 76 -5.11 -10.77 -10.24
CA PHE A 76 -3.80 -11.04 -10.83
C PHE A 76 -3.03 -9.76 -11.17
N ILE A 77 -3.69 -8.79 -11.80
CA ILE A 77 -3.09 -7.48 -12.11
C ILE A 77 -2.69 -6.76 -10.82
N ILE A 78 -3.53 -6.78 -9.78
CA ILE A 78 -3.20 -6.20 -8.47
C ILE A 78 -1.96 -6.87 -7.88
N ALA A 79 -1.86 -8.19 -7.94
CA ALA A 79 -0.70 -8.93 -7.46
C ALA A 79 0.58 -8.54 -8.21
N LEU A 80 0.53 -8.45 -9.55
CA LEU A 80 1.65 -7.98 -10.36
C LEU A 80 2.09 -6.57 -9.98
N LEU A 81 1.15 -5.62 -9.91
CA LEU A 81 1.43 -4.24 -9.52
C LEU A 81 2.04 -4.16 -8.11
N THR A 82 1.60 -5.02 -7.19
CA THR A 82 2.15 -5.10 -5.83
C THR A 82 3.61 -5.55 -5.84
N VAL A 83 3.95 -6.57 -6.63
CA VAL A 83 5.33 -7.05 -6.76
C VAL A 83 6.23 -5.99 -7.40
N PHE A 84 5.82 -5.42 -8.53
CA PHE A 84 6.61 -4.40 -9.23
C PHE A 84 6.81 -3.15 -8.37
N SER A 85 5.75 -2.64 -7.73
CA SER A 85 5.85 -1.48 -6.84
C SER A 85 6.75 -1.74 -5.64
N ALA A 86 6.73 -2.95 -5.07
CA ALA A 86 7.62 -3.31 -3.97
C ALA A 86 9.10 -3.34 -4.37
N LEU A 87 9.42 -3.84 -5.57
CA LEU A 87 10.78 -3.85 -6.12
C LEU A 87 11.28 -2.44 -6.44
N LEU A 88 10.48 -1.62 -7.13
CA LEU A 88 10.84 -0.24 -7.45
C LEU A 88 11.05 0.59 -6.18
N LEU A 89 10.16 0.45 -5.20
CA LEU A 89 10.29 1.14 -3.92
C LEU A 89 11.58 0.72 -3.19
N TYR A 90 11.93 -0.57 -3.23
CA TYR A 90 13.18 -1.05 -2.65
C TYR A 90 14.40 -0.41 -3.33
N GLU A 91 14.46 -0.43 -4.66
CA GLU A 91 15.61 0.09 -5.41
C GLU A 91 15.78 1.58 -5.15
N PHE A 92 14.66 2.29 -5.04
CA PHE A 92 14.61 3.69 -4.69
C PHE A 92 15.09 3.95 -3.24
N ASP A 93 14.65 3.15 -2.27
CA ASP A 93 15.10 3.27 -0.88
C ASP A 93 16.61 2.97 -0.73
N LYS A 94 17.14 1.99 -1.48
CA LYS A 94 18.56 1.62 -1.48
C LYS A 94 19.44 2.70 -2.12
N SER A 95 19.03 3.23 -3.27
CA SER A 95 19.83 4.19 -4.05
C SER A 95 19.89 5.59 -3.42
N TYR A 96 18.78 6.04 -2.81
CA TYR A 96 18.65 7.42 -2.32
C TYR A 96 18.75 7.54 -0.79
N ASN A 97 18.95 6.41 -0.08
CA ASN A 97 19.24 6.28 1.35
C ASN A 97 18.37 7.13 2.31
N THR A 98 17.17 7.50 1.86
CA THR A 98 16.24 8.38 2.58
C THR A 98 14.81 7.81 2.55
N PRO A 99 14.57 6.65 3.20
CA PRO A 99 13.27 5.97 3.15
C PRO A 99 12.08 6.86 3.56
N PHE A 100 12.32 7.78 4.51
CA PHE A 100 11.32 8.74 4.95
C PHE A 100 10.97 9.75 3.85
N LEU A 101 11.96 10.40 3.24
CA LEU A 101 11.77 11.40 2.18
C LEU A 101 11.15 10.76 0.94
N ASN A 102 11.63 9.58 0.56
CA ASN A 102 11.08 8.78 -0.53
C ASN A 102 9.60 8.44 -0.28
N THR A 103 9.27 7.95 0.91
CA THR A 103 7.89 7.60 1.27
C THR A 103 6.98 8.82 1.25
N VAL A 104 7.49 9.98 1.69
CA VAL A 104 6.77 11.24 1.73
C VAL A 104 6.52 11.77 0.31
N PHE A 105 7.52 11.75 -0.57
CA PHE A 105 7.39 12.10 -1.98
C PHE A 105 6.41 11.17 -2.73
N MET A 106 6.54 9.85 -2.54
CA MET A 106 5.64 8.86 -3.13
C MET A 106 4.18 9.05 -2.68
N LYS A 107 3.94 9.49 -1.44
CA LYS A 107 2.60 9.83 -0.96
C LYS A 107 2.01 11.03 -1.68
N VAL A 108 2.80 12.08 -1.95
CA VAL A 108 2.34 13.24 -2.73
C VAL A 108 2.01 12.83 -4.16
N ALA A 109 2.92 12.13 -4.83
CA ALA A 109 2.67 11.63 -6.17
C ALA A 109 1.38 10.81 -6.21
N SER A 110 1.17 9.91 -5.24
CA SER A 110 -0.05 9.11 -5.13
C SER A 110 -1.32 9.95 -4.96
N VAL A 111 -1.28 11.00 -4.12
CA VAL A 111 -2.43 11.91 -3.93
C VAL A 111 -2.74 12.67 -5.21
N VAL A 112 -1.72 13.16 -5.92
CA VAL A 112 -1.88 13.85 -7.21
C VAL A 112 -2.43 12.89 -8.27
N PHE A 113 -1.91 11.67 -8.37
CA PHE A 113 -2.42 10.66 -9.31
C PHE A 113 -3.87 10.27 -8.99
N LEU A 114 -4.22 10.08 -7.72
CA LEU A 114 -5.61 9.81 -7.32
C LEU A 114 -6.54 10.95 -7.72
N PHE A 115 -6.14 12.20 -7.48
CA PHE A 115 -6.89 13.36 -7.90
C PHE A 115 -7.10 13.38 -9.42
N LEU A 116 -6.05 13.15 -10.22
CA LEU A 116 -6.14 13.09 -11.68
C LEU A 116 -7.08 11.96 -12.13
N VAL A 117 -6.94 10.76 -11.57
CA VAL A 117 -7.81 9.62 -11.87
C VAL A 117 -9.27 9.93 -11.53
N SER A 118 -9.53 10.52 -10.37
CA SER A 118 -10.86 10.94 -9.94
C SER A 118 -11.51 11.94 -10.88
N VAL A 119 -10.76 12.95 -11.34
CA VAL A 119 -11.27 13.96 -12.28
C VAL A 119 -11.47 13.39 -13.68
N PHE A 120 -10.48 12.66 -14.23
CA PHE A 120 -10.52 12.22 -15.62
C PHE A 120 -11.31 10.94 -15.86
N LEU A 121 -11.20 9.94 -14.98
CA LEU A 121 -11.89 8.65 -15.15
C LEU A 121 -13.26 8.65 -14.47
N PHE A 122 -13.33 9.15 -13.23
CA PHE A 122 -14.56 9.11 -12.44
C PHE A 122 -15.43 10.35 -12.61
N LYS A 123 -14.93 11.40 -13.29
CA LYS A 123 -15.63 12.68 -13.52
C LYS A 123 -16.16 13.29 -12.22
N GLU A 124 -15.42 13.11 -11.13
CA GLU A 124 -15.80 13.66 -9.82
C GLU A 124 -15.61 15.18 -9.81
N GLU A 125 -16.61 15.90 -9.30
CA GLU A 125 -16.52 17.34 -9.09
C GLU A 125 -15.84 17.64 -7.75
N TYR A 126 -14.77 18.44 -7.79
CA TYR A 126 -14.03 18.86 -6.60
C TYR A 126 -14.39 20.29 -6.23
N SER A 127 -14.75 20.50 -4.96
CA SER A 127 -14.93 21.83 -4.40
C SER A 127 -13.58 22.57 -4.25
N ILE A 128 -13.62 23.90 -4.29
CA ILE A 128 -12.44 24.76 -4.07
C ILE A 128 -11.72 24.42 -2.76
N LYS A 129 -12.47 24.07 -1.71
CA LYS A 129 -11.89 23.66 -0.41
C LYS A 129 -11.07 22.37 -0.51
N GLN A 130 -11.53 21.39 -1.29
CA GLN A 130 -10.80 20.14 -1.49
C GLN A 130 -9.53 20.36 -2.33
N ILE A 131 -9.61 21.20 -3.36
CA ILE A 131 -8.45 21.58 -4.19
C ILE A 131 -7.40 22.30 -3.33
N LEU A 132 -7.81 23.27 -2.50
CA LEU A 132 -6.92 23.94 -1.55
C LEU A 132 -6.30 22.98 -0.54
N GLY A 133 -7.08 22.01 -0.04
CA GLY A 133 -6.58 20.97 0.88
C GLY A 133 -5.50 20.09 0.24
N ILE A 134 -5.68 19.70 -1.03
CA ILE A 134 -4.66 18.96 -1.79
C ILE A 134 -3.41 19.82 -1.97
N ALA A 135 -3.56 21.08 -2.39
CA ALA A 135 -2.43 22.00 -2.57
C ALA A 135 -1.63 22.21 -1.27
N LEU A 136 -2.31 22.41 -0.14
CA LEU A 136 -1.68 22.53 1.18
C LEU A 136 -0.95 21.24 1.59
N THR A 137 -1.48 20.07 1.25
CA THR A 137 -0.81 18.79 1.52
C THR A 137 0.48 18.65 0.72
N VAL A 138 0.46 19.02 -0.56
CA VAL A 138 1.63 19.04 -1.44
C VAL A 138 2.69 20.00 -0.89
N LEU A 139 2.28 21.23 -0.53
CA LEU A 139 3.17 22.23 0.05
C LEU A 139 3.77 21.78 1.40
N GLY A 140 2.95 21.24 2.30
CA GLY A 140 3.42 20.76 3.59
C GLY A 140 4.46 19.65 3.45
N VAL A 141 4.25 18.72 2.52
CA VAL A 141 5.24 17.71 2.20
C VAL A 141 6.51 18.31 1.58
N TYR A 142 6.37 19.23 0.63
CA TYR A 142 7.51 19.91 0.02
C TYR A 142 8.38 20.58 1.10
N LEU A 143 7.78 21.29 2.05
CA LEU A 143 8.47 21.94 3.16
C LEU A 143 9.19 20.94 4.08
N VAL A 144 8.59 19.78 4.36
CA VAL A 144 9.24 18.72 5.16
C VAL A 144 10.42 18.09 4.40
N THR A 145 10.35 18.07 3.07
CA THR A 145 11.35 17.43 2.20
C THR A 145 12.50 18.38 1.86
N SER A 146 12.22 19.69 1.80
CA SER A 146 13.20 20.75 1.53
C SER A 146 14.07 21.00 2.76
N LYS A 147 15.19 20.28 2.85
CA LYS A 147 16.33 20.61 3.71
C LYS A 147 17.49 21.11 2.86
#